data_AF-A0A1B3XJF9-F1
#
_entry.id   AF-A0A1B3XJF9-F1
#
_cell.length_a   1.000
_cell.length_b   1.000
_cell.length_c   1.000
_cell.angle_alpha   90.00
_cell.angle_beta   90.00
_cell.angle_gamma   90.00
#
_symmetry.space_group_name_H-M   'P 1'
#
loop_
_entity.id
_entity.type
_entity.pdbx_description
1 polymer ?
#
loop_
_entity_poly.entity_id
_entity_poly.type
_entity_poly.pdbx_seq_one_letter_code
_entity_poly.pdbx_strand_id
1 'polypeptide(L)'
;MKKTINLGVATMLALGAVGGTFGSLTTTAHASENSSNEITEVPNATEVEDTTTLISEIESYIHKDAQGFLYVDSDIPIDLYNEYKVDLLEEYFEEINEQVANGQVEVNDDLSIIDKSFTTFASKGYTSKKFWWGERATYTNAQTKKTVGQLEDAGIDIAFIGAAYLLLPPIAGGVGLTSAYCGKLAKSMKSKNKGKGVIVDMTWALAYKVKSR
;
A
#
# COMPACT_ATOMS: atom_id res chain seq x y z
N MET A 1 -16.87 10.90 -44.03
CA MET A 1 -15.73 11.84 -44.16
C MET A 1 -14.68 11.43 -43.16
N LYS A 2 -13.54 10.90 -43.64
CA LYS A 2 -12.44 10.38 -42.83
C LYS A 2 -11.42 11.52 -42.64
N LYS A 3 -11.06 11.84 -41.39
CA LYS A 3 -10.01 12.83 -41.10
C LYS A 3 -8.74 12.12 -40.62
N THR A 4 -7.66 12.60 -41.19
CA THR A 4 -6.32 12.03 -41.34
C THR A 4 -5.50 12.19 -40.07
N ILE A 5 -4.69 11.16 -39.77
CA ILE A 5 -3.68 11.10 -38.71
C ILE A 5 -2.39 11.76 -39.24
N ASN A 6 -1.83 12.73 -38.51
CA ASN A 6 -0.49 13.25 -38.77
C ASN A 6 0.50 12.64 -37.77
N LEU A 7 1.45 11.85 -38.29
CA LEU A 7 2.66 11.43 -37.60
C LEU A 7 3.65 12.60 -37.52
N GLY A 8 4.23 12.82 -36.34
CA GLY A 8 5.26 13.83 -36.10
C GLY A 8 6.49 13.24 -35.42
N VAL A 9 7.44 12.81 -36.25
CA VAL A 9 8.91 12.87 -36.12
C VAL A 9 9.58 12.41 -34.82
N ALA A 10 10.24 11.25 -34.92
CA ALA A 10 11.29 10.78 -34.02
C ALA A 10 12.58 11.61 -34.18
N THR A 11 13.18 12.04 -33.07
CA THR A 11 14.53 12.61 -33.07
C THR A 11 15.46 11.65 -32.34
N MET A 12 16.34 10.99 -33.11
CA MET A 12 17.48 10.23 -32.59
C MET A 12 18.54 11.21 -32.08
N LEU A 13 18.99 11.05 -30.84
CA LEU A 13 20.21 11.69 -30.33
C LEU A 13 21.35 10.67 -30.36
N ALA A 14 22.37 11.03 -31.13
CA ALA A 14 23.54 10.23 -31.47
C ALA A 14 24.48 10.03 -30.26
N LEU A 15 25.00 8.81 -30.12
CA LEU A 15 26.20 8.52 -29.35
C LEU A 15 27.43 9.14 -30.05
N GLY A 16 28.10 10.06 -29.38
CA GLY A 16 29.43 10.54 -29.76
C GLY A 16 30.42 10.25 -28.63
N ALA A 17 31.30 9.28 -28.83
CA ALA A 17 32.48 9.07 -28.00
C ALA A 17 33.68 9.76 -28.66
N VAL A 18 34.35 10.68 -27.97
CA VAL A 18 35.72 11.12 -28.25
C VAL A 18 36.42 11.38 -26.92
N GLY A 19 37.57 10.74 -26.72
CA GLY A 19 38.30 10.72 -25.46
C GLY A 19 39.29 11.88 -25.24
N GLY A 20 39.72 11.98 -23.97
CA GLY A 20 41.05 12.40 -23.55
C GLY A 20 41.35 13.91 -23.50
N THR A 21 41.33 14.50 -22.31
CA THR A 21 42.54 14.94 -21.54
C THR A 21 42.16 15.94 -20.43
N PHE A 22 43.00 15.95 -19.40
CA PHE A 22 42.86 16.55 -18.07
C PHE A 22 42.59 18.07 -18.07
N GLY A 23 41.64 18.50 -17.22
CA GLY A 23 41.42 19.90 -16.89
C GLY A 23 40.24 20.07 -15.92
N SER A 24 40.56 20.42 -14.67
CA SER A 24 39.69 20.83 -13.56
C SER A 24 38.19 21.02 -13.87
N LEU A 25 37.33 20.12 -13.38
CA LEU A 25 35.89 20.33 -13.32
C LEU A 25 35.48 20.65 -11.88
N THR A 26 35.27 21.92 -11.61
CA THR A 26 34.45 22.38 -10.49
C THR A 26 33.09 21.69 -10.58
N THR A 27 32.70 20.93 -9.56
CA THR A 27 31.34 20.42 -9.44
C THR A 27 30.41 21.62 -9.20
N THR A 28 29.86 22.19 -10.27
CA THR A 28 28.63 22.98 -10.14
C THR A 28 27.52 21.99 -9.84
N ALA A 29 27.21 21.83 -8.55
CA ALA A 29 25.95 21.27 -8.13
C ALA A 29 24.85 22.22 -8.62
N HIS A 30 24.33 21.98 -9.81
CA HIS A 30 23.09 22.59 -10.25
C HIS A 30 21.96 21.94 -9.46
N ALA A 31 21.60 22.57 -8.33
CA ALA A 31 20.29 22.38 -7.74
C ALA A 31 19.26 22.89 -8.77
N SER A 32 18.63 21.96 -9.49
CA SER A 32 17.44 22.27 -10.27
C SER A 32 16.30 22.44 -9.27
N GLU A 33 16.02 23.68 -8.89
CA GLU A 33 14.77 24.04 -8.21
C GLU A 33 13.62 23.84 -9.19
N ASN A 34 13.01 22.66 -9.16
CA ASN A 34 11.71 22.47 -9.79
C ASN A 34 10.67 23.14 -8.89
N SER A 35 10.40 24.41 -9.18
CA SER A 35 9.31 25.16 -8.55
C SER A 35 7.97 24.62 -9.03
N SER A 36 7.10 24.39 -8.05
CA SER A 36 5.64 24.29 -8.20
C SER A 36 5.12 23.03 -8.92
N ASN A 37 5.22 21.89 -8.25
CA ASN A 37 4.05 21.02 -8.16
C ASN A 37 3.54 21.15 -6.73
N GLU A 38 2.39 21.81 -6.61
CA GLU A 38 1.49 21.68 -5.48
C GLU A 38 1.38 20.18 -5.15
N ILE A 39 1.98 19.78 -4.03
CA ILE A 39 1.74 18.45 -3.47
C ILE A 39 0.29 18.54 -3.05
N THR A 40 -0.61 18.02 -3.90
CA THR A 40 -1.96 17.66 -3.48
C THR A 40 -1.79 16.93 -2.15
N GLU A 41 -2.40 17.47 -1.07
CA GLU A 41 -2.30 16.89 0.27
C GLU A 41 -2.43 15.37 0.16
N VAL A 42 -1.31 14.67 0.36
CA VAL A 42 -1.36 13.21 0.48
C VAL A 42 -2.13 12.99 1.78
N PRO A 43 -3.29 12.32 1.74
CA PRO A 43 -4.14 12.18 2.90
C PRO A 43 -3.32 11.61 4.05
N ASN A 44 -3.36 12.32 5.19
CA ASN A 44 -2.49 12.07 6.32
C ASN A 44 -2.86 10.70 6.91
N ALA A 45 -2.05 9.68 6.64
CA ALA A 45 -2.23 8.33 7.18
C ALA A 45 -2.22 8.39 8.71
N THR A 46 -3.39 8.21 9.30
CA THR A 46 -3.60 8.37 10.74
C THR A 46 -3.36 7.03 11.42
N GLU A 47 -2.56 7.04 12.48
CA GLU A 47 -2.50 5.94 13.44
C GLU A 47 -3.88 5.84 14.11
N VAL A 48 -4.78 5.07 13.50
CA VAL A 48 -6.08 4.80 14.12
C VAL A 48 -5.81 3.79 15.21
N GLU A 49 -5.88 4.26 16.46
CA GLU A 49 -5.57 3.49 17.65
C GLU A 49 -6.41 2.21 17.77
N ASP A 50 -7.52 2.12 17.03
CA ASP A 50 -8.33 0.92 16.96
C ASP A 50 -8.89 0.62 15.57
N THR A 51 -8.12 -0.17 14.79
CA THR A 51 -8.65 -0.84 13.60
C THR A 51 -9.91 -1.65 13.91
N THR A 52 -10.12 -2.09 15.15
CA THR A 52 -11.30 -2.85 15.55
C THR A 52 -12.56 -1.99 15.54
N THR A 53 -12.49 -0.72 15.97
CA THR A 53 -13.63 0.21 15.90
C THR A 53 -14.03 0.49 14.46
N LEU A 54 -13.06 0.85 13.62
CA LEU A 54 -13.29 1.13 12.20
C LEU A 54 -13.95 -0.06 11.50
N ILE A 55 -13.48 -1.28 11.75
CA ILE A 55 -14.06 -2.50 11.17
C ILE A 55 -15.50 -2.69 11.66
N SER A 56 -15.75 -2.60 12.98
CA SER A 56 -17.08 -2.88 13.55
C SER A 56 -18.15 -1.87 13.18
N GLU A 57 -17.81 -0.61 12.96
CA GLU A 57 -18.78 0.45 12.62
C GLU A 57 -19.34 0.30 11.20
N ILE A 58 -18.57 -0.30 10.28
CA ILE A 58 -19.01 -0.47 8.90
C ILE A 58 -19.38 -1.89 8.52
N GLU A 59 -19.00 -2.90 9.31
CA GLU A 59 -19.18 -4.34 8.99
C GLU A 59 -20.63 -4.69 8.63
N SER A 60 -21.62 -4.04 9.27
CA SER A 60 -23.04 -4.28 9.00
C SER A 60 -23.50 -3.85 7.60
N TYR A 61 -22.72 -3.02 6.91
CA TYR A 61 -22.99 -2.55 5.54
C TYR A 61 -22.21 -3.36 4.50
N ILE A 62 -21.41 -4.35 4.90
CA ILE A 62 -20.57 -5.12 3.98
C ILE A 62 -21.28 -6.42 3.64
N HIS A 63 -21.46 -6.65 2.35
CA HIS A 63 -22.18 -7.81 1.85
C HIS A 63 -21.46 -8.48 0.70
N LYS A 64 -21.91 -9.71 0.44
CA LYS A 64 -21.47 -10.52 -0.69
C LYS A 64 -22.69 -10.87 -1.55
N ASP A 65 -22.56 -10.77 -2.86
CA ASP A 65 -23.61 -11.20 -3.79
C ASP A 65 -23.55 -12.71 -4.09
N ALA A 66 -24.47 -13.19 -4.93
CA ALA A 66 -24.54 -14.59 -5.32
C ALA A 66 -23.34 -15.07 -6.18
N GLN A 67 -22.58 -14.14 -6.77
CA GLN A 67 -21.37 -14.42 -7.55
C GLN A 67 -20.12 -14.45 -6.66
N GLY A 68 -20.23 -14.03 -5.41
CA GLY A 68 -19.15 -13.96 -4.46
C GLY A 68 -18.46 -12.59 -4.41
N PHE A 69 -19.05 -11.56 -5.02
CA PHE A 69 -18.50 -10.22 -5.04
C PHE A 69 -18.87 -9.43 -3.80
N LEU A 70 -17.88 -8.79 -3.20
CA LEU A 70 -18.05 -7.86 -2.09
C LEU A 70 -18.58 -6.52 -2.57
N TYR A 71 -19.47 -5.92 -1.79
CA TYR A 71 -19.97 -4.56 -1.98
C TYR A 71 -20.34 -3.92 -0.65
N VAL A 72 -20.44 -2.60 -0.66
CA VAL A 72 -20.97 -1.81 0.45
C VAL A 72 -22.42 -1.46 0.15
N ASP A 73 -23.30 -1.61 1.15
CA ASP A 73 -24.70 -1.23 1.02
C ASP A 73 -24.86 0.27 0.74
N SER A 74 -25.73 0.58 -0.22
CA SER A 74 -25.97 1.97 -0.65
C SER A 74 -26.63 2.86 0.41
N ASP A 75 -27.10 2.29 1.53
CA ASP A 75 -27.75 3.01 2.62
C ASP A 75 -26.78 3.43 3.73
N ILE A 76 -25.47 3.16 3.57
CA ILE A 76 -24.44 3.61 4.50
C ILE A 76 -24.53 5.13 4.71
N PRO A 77 -24.61 5.61 5.96
CA PRO A 77 -24.61 7.04 6.24
C PRO A 77 -23.39 7.74 5.64
N ILE A 78 -23.62 8.87 4.98
CA ILE A 78 -22.56 9.64 4.29
C ILE A 78 -21.43 10.07 5.23
N ASP A 79 -21.74 10.29 6.50
CA ASP A 79 -20.75 10.64 7.52
C ASP A 79 -19.78 9.48 7.76
N LEU A 80 -20.30 8.24 7.90
CA LEU A 80 -19.48 7.03 8.04
C LEU A 80 -18.68 6.74 6.76
N TYR A 81 -19.32 6.92 5.60
CA TYR A 81 -18.68 6.74 4.30
C TYR A 81 -17.42 7.61 4.17
N ASN A 82 -17.53 8.90 4.52
CA ASN A 82 -16.43 9.86 4.44
C ASN A 82 -15.39 9.68 5.55
N GLU A 83 -15.83 9.39 6.78
CA GLU A 83 -14.96 9.20 7.95
C GLU A 83 -14.04 8.00 7.75
N TYR A 84 -14.58 6.86 7.32
CA TYR A 84 -13.84 5.60 7.20
C TYR A 84 -13.30 5.32 5.80
N LYS A 85 -13.35 6.30 4.91
CA LYS A 85 -12.81 6.20 3.55
C LYS A 85 -13.34 4.98 2.82
N VAL A 86 -14.66 4.85 2.80
CA VAL A 86 -15.35 3.71 2.22
C VAL A 86 -15.19 3.65 0.70
N ASP A 87 -14.92 4.78 0.05
CA ASP A 87 -14.46 4.86 -1.34
C ASP A 87 -13.22 3.96 -1.59
N LEU A 88 -12.22 4.04 -0.71
CA LEU A 88 -11.02 3.21 -0.80
C LEU A 88 -11.30 1.72 -0.48
N LEU A 89 -12.34 1.45 0.31
CA LEU A 89 -12.79 0.07 0.56
C LEU A 89 -13.47 -0.51 -0.68
N GLU A 90 -14.28 0.27 -1.38
CA GLU A 90 -14.91 -0.14 -2.63
C GLU A 90 -13.85 -0.43 -3.70
N GLU A 91 -12.80 0.39 -3.81
CA GLU A 91 -11.64 0.10 -4.67
C GLU A 91 -10.92 -1.20 -4.26
N TYR A 92 -10.78 -1.46 -2.96
CA TYR A 92 -10.25 -2.74 -2.48
C TYR A 92 -11.15 -3.93 -2.85
N PHE A 93 -12.47 -3.76 -2.79
CA PHE A 93 -13.42 -4.76 -3.22
C PHE A 93 -13.34 -5.01 -4.72
N GLU A 94 -13.09 -4.00 -5.55
CA GLU A 94 -12.85 -4.21 -6.98
C GLU A 94 -11.67 -5.17 -7.22
N GLU A 95 -10.54 -4.99 -6.51
CA GLU A 95 -9.39 -5.89 -6.61
C GLU A 95 -9.72 -7.32 -6.14
N ILE A 96 -10.49 -7.47 -5.06
CA ILE A 96 -10.93 -8.78 -4.57
C ILE A 96 -11.90 -9.43 -5.56
N ASN A 97 -12.85 -8.66 -6.08
CA ASN A 97 -13.89 -9.13 -7.00
C ASN A 97 -13.29 -9.57 -8.34
N GLU A 98 -12.25 -8.89 -8.81
CA GLU A 98 -11.46 -9.34 -9.95
C GLU A 98 -10.78 -10.69 -9.66
N GLN A 99 -10.22 -10.89 -8.46
CA GLN A 99 -9.65 -12.17 -8.06
C GLN A 99 -10.71 -13.28 -7.93
N VAL A 100 -11.92 -12.95 -7.48
CA VAL A 100 -13.07 -13.88 -7.44
C VAL A 100 -13.48 -14.26 -8.86
N ALA A 101 -13.64 -13.28 -9.75
CA ALA A 101 -13.99 -13.51 -11.16
C ALA A 101 -12.95 -14.40 -11.88
N ASN A 102 -11.68 -14.26 -11.50
CA ASN A 102 -10.57 -15.06 -12.02
C ASN A 102 -10.40 -16.42 -11.30
N GLY A 103 -11.25 -16.75 -10.32
CA GLY A 103 -11.18 -18.00 -9.56
C GLY A 103 -9.96 -18.12 -8.63
N GLN A 104 -9.26 -17.03 -8.37
CA GLN A 104 -8.08 -16.96 -7.51
C GLN A 104 -8.45 -16.85 -6.03
N VAL A 105 -9.62 -16.30 -5.75
CA VAL A 105 -10.15 -16.09 -4.39
C VAL A 105 -11.58 -16.61 -4.30
N GLU A 106 -11.96 -17.08 -3.13
CA GLU A 106 -13.35 -17.34 -2.74
C GLU A 106 -13.70 -16.53 -1.49
N VAL A 107 -14.88 -15.91 -1.51
CA VAL A 107 -15.44 -15.18 -0.38
C VAL A 107 -16.62 -15.98 0.19
N ASN A 108 -16.49 -16.37 1.46
CA ASN A 108 -17.52 -17.11 2.18
C ASN A 108 -18.64 -16.18 2.67
N ASP A 109 -19.73 -16.75 3.18
CA ASP A 109 -20.88 -15.98 3.68
C ASP A 109 -20.57 -15.20 4.96
N ASP A 110 -19.55 -15.62 5.72
CA ASP A 110 -19.01 -14.88 6.87
C ASP A 110 -17.96 -13.81 6.47
N LEU A 111 -17.93 -13.45 5.18
CA LEU A 111 -16.96 -12.54 4.56
C LEU A 111 -15.49 -13.00 4.67
N SER A 112 -15.24 -14.23 5.11
CA SER A 112 -13.88 -14.76 5.15
C SER A 112 -13.38 -15.06 3.74
N ILE A 113 -12.12 -14.68 3.50
CA ILE A 113 -11.48 -14.79 2.19
C ILE A 113 -10.54 -16.00 2.18
N ILE A 114 -10.76 -16.90 1.22
CA ILE A 114 -9.89 -18.04 0.93
C ILE A 114 -9.10 -17.73 -0.33
N ASP A 115 -7.78 -17.62 -0.19
CA ASP A 115 -6.88 -17.54 -1.34
C ASP A 115 -6.67 -18.95 -1.91
N LYS A 116 -7.12 -19.16 -3.15
CA LYS A 116 -6.98 -20.42 -3.90
C LYS A 116 -5.74 -20.40 -4.79
N SER A 117 -5.08 -19.26 -4.92
CA SER A 117 -3.88 -19.14 -5.72
C SER A 117 -2.71 -19.85 -5.02
N PHE A 118 -1.99 -20.69 -5.77
CA PHE A 118 -0.79 -21.35 -5.27
C PHE A 118 0.39 -20.37 -5.33
N THR A 119 0.44 -19.38 -4.43
CA THR A 119 1.62 -18.51 -4.34
C THR A 119 2.67 -19.19 -3.48
N THR A 120 3.83 -19.48 -4.07
CA THR A 120 5.04 -19.82 -3.32
C THR A 120 5.33 -18.69 -2.33
N PHE A 121 5.30 -19.00 -1.03
CA PHE A 121 5.53 -18.09 0.11
C PHE A 121 6.90 -17.36 0.12
N ALA A 122 7.65 -17.39 -0.98
CA ALA A 122 9.09 -17.16 -1.00
C ALA A 122 9.55 -15.71 -1.26
N SER A 123 8.66 -14.72 -1.51
CA SER A 123 9.12 -13.37 -1.91
C SER A 123 8.84 -12.22 -0.93
N LYS A 124 7.75 -12.25 -0.15
CA LYS A 124 7.29 -11.07 0.62
C LYS A 124 7.97 -10.84 1.97
N GLY A 125 8.73 -11.82 2.48
CA GLY A 125 9.38 -11.68 3.79
C GLY A 125 8.42 -11.65 4.98
N TYR A 126 7.16 -12.03 4.79
CA TYR A 126 6.15 -12.28 5.83
C TYR A 126 5.11 -13.28 5.30
N THR A 127 4.33 -13.88 6.20
CA THR A 127 3.13 -14.65 5.84
C THR A 127 1.93 -13.75 5.94
N SER A 128 1.00 -13.80 4.98
CA SER A 128 -0.23 -13.00 5.06
C SER A 128 -1.52 -13.78 4.91
N LYS A 129 -2.60 -13.15 5.38
CA LYS A 129 -3.98 -13.58 5.20
C LYS A 129 -4.85 -12.37 4.87
N LYS A 130 -5.57 -12.44 3.76
CA LYS A 130 -6.54 -11.42 3.31
C LYS A 130 -7.85 -11.52 4.09
N PHE A 131 -8.51 -10.38 4.25
CA PHE A 131 -9.82 -10.17 4.84
C PHE A 131 -10.56 -9.10 4.05
N TRP A 132 -11.89 -9.02 4.14
CA TRP A 132 -12.63 -7.94 3.49
C TRP A 132 -12.15 -6.55 3.96
N TRP A 133 -11.71 -6.44 5.21
CA TRP A 133 -11.21 -5.18 5.77
C TRP A 133 -9.74 -4.89 5.48
N GLY A 134 -9.01 -5.77 4.80
CA GLY A 134 -7.59 -5.59 4.49
C GLY A 134 -6.76 -6.85 4.69
N GLU A 135 -5.57 -6.73 5.26
CA GLU A 135 -4.62 -7.85 5.32
C GLU A 135 -3.94 -7.96 6.69
N ARG A 136 -3.81 -9.20 7.16
CA ARG A 136 -2.99 -9.55 8.32
C ARG A 136 -1.65 -10.08 7.84
N ALA A 137 -0.57 -9.40 8.19
CA ALA A 137 0.79 -9.89 8.01
C ALA A 137 1.38 -10.41 9.33
N THR A 138 2.00 -11.58 9.26
CA THR A 138 2.69 -12.24 10.37
C THR A 138 4.18 -12.29 10.07
N TYR A 139 4.95 -11.63 10.93
CA TYR A 139 6.40 -11.51 10.84
C TYR A 139 7.05 -12.35 11.94
N THR A 140 8.15 -13.02 11.62
CA THR A 140 9.11 -13.54 12.61
C THR A 140 9.92 -12.40 13.23
N ASN A 141 10.66 -12.67 14.31
CA ASN A 141 11.57 -11.68 14.91
C ASN A 141 12.58 -11.09 13.91
N ALA A 142 13.20 -11.93 13.07
CA ALA A 142 14.16 -11.49 12.06
C ALA A 142 13.49 -10.60 10.99
N GLN A 143 12.34 -11.01 10.49
CA GLN A 143 11.55 -10.24 9.51
C GLN A 143 11.05 -8.93 10.11
N THR A 144 10.66 -8.92 11.38
CA THR A 144 10.24 -7.71 12.10
C THR A 144 11.39 -6.71 12.19
N LYS A 145 12.59 -7.14 12.60
CA LYS A 145 13.77 -6.27 12.66
C LYS A 145 14.13 -5.68 11.31
N LYS A 146 14.09 -6.50 10.25
CA LYS A 146 14.34 -6.04 8.87
C LYS A 146 13.31 -4.99 8.44
N THR A 147 12.03 -5.25 8.69
CA THR A 147 10.93 -4.35 8.33
C THR A 147 11.00 -3.03 9.11
N VAL A 148 11.29 -3.10 10.42
CA VAL A 148 11.51 -1.90 11.25
C VAL A 148 12.65 -1.05 10.71
N GLY A 149 13.78 -1.63 10.30
CA GLY A 149 14.89 -0.86 9.74
C GLY A 149 14.48 -0.09 8.47
N GLN A 150 13.79 -0.75 7.54
CA GLN A 150 13.33 -0.08 6.31
C GLN A 150 12.25 0.98 6.55
N LEU A 151 11.38 0.76 7.53
CA LEU A 151 10.39 1.77 7.93
C LEU A 151 11.04 2.95 8.67
N GLU A 152 12.09 2.72 9.46
CA GLU A 152 12.90 3.79 10.07
C GLU A 152 13.61 4.61 8.97
N ASP A 153 14.19 3.96 7.96
CA ASP A 153 14.80 4.64 6.80
C ASP A 153 13.78 5.47 6.00
N ALA A 154 12.60 4.89 5.70
CA ALA A 154 11.49 5.58 5.04
C ALA A 154 10.89 6.71 5.89
N GLY A 155 11.03 6.62 7.22
CA GLY A 155 10.67 7.67 8.15
C GLY A 155 11.62 8.87 8.13
N ILE A 156 12.83 8.70 7.60
CA ILE A 156 13.85 9.75 7.49
C ILE A 156 13.86 10.35 6.08
N ASP A 157 13.73 9.51 5.05
CA ASP A 157 13.84 9.94 3.64
C ASP A 157 12.78 9.24 2.77
N ILE A 158 12.04 10.07 2.01
CA ILE A 158 10.97 9.64 1.11
C ILE A 158 11.47 8.69 0.02
N ALA A 159 12.75 8.71 -0.34
CA ALA A 159 13.35 7.79 -1.31
C ALA A 159 13.25 6.32 -0.89
N PHE A 160 13.11 6.04 0.42
CA PHE A 160 12.99 4.67 0.95
C PHE A 160 11.53 4.20 1.10
N ILE A 161 10.54 5.04 0.86
CA ILE A 161 9.11 4.67 0.95
C ILE A 161 8.79 3.50 0.00
N GLY A 162 9.34 3.52 -1.22
CA GLY A 162 9.17 2.42 -2.18
C GLY A 162 9.68 1.06 -1.67
N ALA A 163 10.77 1.06 -0.90
CA ALA A 163 11.29 -0.16 -0.29
C ALA A 163 10.40 -0.64 0.87
N ALA A 164 9.87 0.30 1.66
CA ALA A 164 8.92 -0.02 2.73
C ALA A 164 7.65 -0.69 2.21
N TYR A 165 7.10 -0.22 1.09
CA TYR A 165 5.93 -0.83 0.43
C TYR A 165 6.11 -2.33 0.15
N LEU A 166 7.32 -2.77 -0.19
CA LEU A 166 7.60 -4.19 -0.50
C LEU A 166 7.51 -5.11 0.74
N LEU A 167 7.66 -4.55 1.95
CA LEU A 167 7.61 -5.31 3.21
C LEU A 167 6.31 -5.12 3.98
N LEU A 168 5.41 -4.28 3.51
CA LEU A 168 4.07 -4.11 4.06
C LEU A 168 3.05 -4.94 3.28
N PRO A 169 1.90 -5.25 3.90
CA PRO A 169 0.74 -5.69 3.14
C PRO A 169 0.43 -4.69 2.01
N PRO A 170 0.02 -5.17 0.82
CA PRO A 170 -0.50 -4.29 -0.21
C PRO A 170 -1.70 -3.52 0.36
N ILE A 171 -1.74 -2.22 0.06
CA ILE A 171 -2.85 -1.34 0.41
C ILE A 171 -3.49 -0.96 -0.91
N ALA A 172 -4.77 -1.30 -1.05
CA ALA A 172 -5.54 -0.91 -2.21
C ALA A 172 -5.89 0.59 -2.17
N GLY A 173 -6.12 1.16 -3.34
CA GLY A 173 -6.59 2.53 -3.50
C GLY A 173 -5.54 3.64 -3.43
N GLY A 174 -4.28 3.34 -3.78
CA GLY A 174 -3.28 4.37 -4.08
C GLY A 174 -2.87 5.27 -2.91
N VAL A 175 -3.24 4.94 -1.67
CA VAL A 175 -2.91 5.76 -0.52
C VAL A 175 -1.40 5.75 -0.28
N GLY A 176 -0.81 6.94 -0.34
CA GLY A 176 0.62 7.16 -0.14
C GLY A 176 1.04 6.90 1.32
N LEU A 177 2.06 6.07 1.53
CA LEU A 177 2.75 6.00 2.81
C LEU A 177 3.51 7.30 3.04
N THR A 178 3.38 7.89 4.23
CA THR A 178 4.15 9.05 4.64
C THR A 178 5.33 8.63 5.52
N SER A 179 6.38 9.44 5.58
CA SER A 179 7.51 9.20 6.49
C SER A 179 7.05 9.14 7.96
N ALA A 180 6.10 10.00 8.35
CA ALA A 180 5.51 9.97 9.69
C ALA A 180 4.80 8.64 9.99
N TYR A 181 4.03 8.12 9.04
CA TYR A 181 3.38 6.82 9.15
C TYR A 181 4.40 5.69 9.31
N CYS A 182 5.41 5.63 8.43
CA CYS A 182 6.47 4.63 8.49
C CYS A 182 7.18 4.65 9.86
N GLY A 183 7.53 5.83 10.37
CA GLY A 183 8.16 5.98 11.69
C GLY A 183 7.28 5.49 12.85
N LYS A 184 5.97 5.79 12.82
CA LYS A 184 5.02 5.31 13.85
C LYS A 184 4.83 3.80 13.80
N LEU A 185 4.63 3.24 12.61
CA LEU A 185 4.50 1.79 12.42
C LEU A 185 5.78 1.05 12.86
N ALA A 186 6.96 1.57 12.50
CA ALA A 186 8.24 1.03 12.95
C ALA A 186 8.35 0.97 14.47
N LYS A 187 8.01 2.07 15.15
CA LYS A 187 8.02 2.15 16.62
C LYS A 187 7.06 1.13 17.25
N SER A 188 5.87 0.98 16.67
CA SER A 188 4.87 0.00 17.14
C SER A 188 5.38 -1.43 16.98
N MET A 189 5.85 -1.82 15.79
CA MET A 189 6.46 -3.13 15.51
C MET A 189 7.65 -3.44 16.43
N LYS A 190 8.55 -2.48 16.61
CA LYS A 190 9.71 -2.59 17.51
C LYS A 190 9.28 -2.87 18.95
N SER A 191 8.27 -2.15 19.45
CA SER A 191 7.77 -2.30 20.83
C SER A 191 7.08 -3.65 21.08
N LYS A 192 6.41 -4.21 20.07
CA LYS A 192 5.61 -5.44 20.21
C LYS A 192 6.34 -6.73 19.85
N ASN A 193 7.46 -6.67 19.14
CA ASN A 193 8.23 -7.84 18.69
C ASN A 193 8.59 -8.80 19.83
N LYS A 194 9.06 -8.27 20.98
CA LYS A 194 9.43 -9.04 22.20
C LYS A 194 10.29 -10.30 21.94
N GLY A 195 11.03 -10.35 20.84
CA GLY A 195 11.85 -11.48 20.42
C GLY A 195 11.15 -12.60 19.63
N LYS A 196 9.82 -12.53 19.44
CA LYS A 196 9.02 -13.57 18.75
C LYS A 196 8.58 -13.18 17.33
N GLY A 197 8.50 -11.88 17.08
CA GLY A 197 7.90 -11.31 15.87
C GLY A 197 6.60 -10.58 16.19
N VAL A 198 5.94 -10.07 15.15
CA VAL A 198 4.69 -9.33 15.28
C VAL A 198 3.64 -9.82 14.31
N ILE A 199 2.38 -9.57 14.67
CA ILE A 199 1.23 -9.64 13.78
C ILE A 199 0.78 -8.20 13.55
N VAL A 200 0.69 -7.80 12.29
CA VAL A 200 0.22 -6.49 11.85
C VAL A 200 -1.10 -6.71 11.12
N ASP A 201 -2.18 -6.18 11.65
CA ASP A 201 -3.44 -6.01 10.93
C ASP A 201 -3.41 -4.63 10.27
N MET A 202 -3.63 -4.55 8.97
CA MET A 202 -3.65 -3.30 8.21
C MET A 202 -4.91 -3.25 7.36
N THR A 203 -5.63 -2.13 7.42
CA THR A 203 -6.89 -1.95 6.70
C THR A 203 -6.69 -1.26 5.35
N TRP A 204 -7.75 -1.21 4.52
CA TRP A 204 -7.79 -0.43 3.27
C TRP A 204 -7.39 1.05 3.49
N ALA A 205 -7.80 1.65 4.61
CA ALA A 205 -7.53 3.05 4.95
C ALA A 205 -6.18 3.31 5.67
N LEU A 206 -5.18 2.42 5.55
CA LEU A 206 -3.90 2.48 6.28
C LEU A 206 -4.01 2.46 7.82
N ALA A 207 -5.18 2.23 8.41
CA ALA A 207 -5.26 1.98 9.85
C ALA A 207 -4.55 0.66 10.17
N TYR A 208 -3.79 0.62 11.27
CA TYR A 208 -3.05 -0.59 11.64
C TYR A 208 -3.08 -0.92 13.13
N LYS A 209 -2.97 -2.21 13.44
CA LYS A 209 -2.85 -2.74 14.79
C LYS A 209 -1.71 -3.73 14.87
N VAL A 210 -0.80 -3.52 15.82
CA VAL A 210 0.36 -4.38 16.03
C VAL A 210 0.27 -5.13 17.35
N LYS A 211 0.46 -6.45 17.29
CA LYS A 211 0.46 -7.36 18.43
C LYS A 211 1.71 -8.24 18.40
N SER A 212 2.13 -8.72 19.57
CA SER A 212 3.15 -9.77 19.65
C SER A 212 2.61 -11.04 19.01
N ARG A 213 3.48 -11.75 18.30
CA ARG A 213 3.22 -13.14 17.92
C ARG A 213 3.30 -14.08 19.13
#